data_AF-A0A1V5ZJS8-F1
#
_entry.id   AF-A0A1V5ZJS8-F1
#
_cell.length_a   1.000
_cell.length_b   1.000
_cell.length_c   1.000
_cell.angle_alpha   90.00
_cell.angle_beta   90.00
_cell.angle_gamma   90.00
#
_symmetry.space_group_name_H-M   'P 1'
#
loop_
_entity.id
_entity.type
_entity.pdbx_description
1 polymer ?
#
loop_
_entity_poly.entity_id
_entity_poly.type
_entity_poly.pdbx_seq_one_letter_code
_entity_poly.pdbx_strand_id
1 'polypeptide(L)'
;MNKFIEQLENLDYSTFSSNYNSTIYDESAYLMSEYTIGFELEGICPDEETFIKYKSIAKNYFAGNQNIIITKDLKYTAFVDDRSVKDETNKQAYPFEYRSPIFHLTPANLSLIIKFLNESLKYMKVNDSCGFHIHIGFPEIKRKDIDLMWILCHMALKDTTNNGAKVSFLDKFTTFGSIKFYSEKYSNPVYIKIIKNIFDDYATGGKYRKKSSAFWYKIASQMNSEKYKLFRIHPAGTLEWRGPRKFLESQKPQEDIKKFFLQYLYPLVQYINDATDQQVIEYGEIRITKKEFYNVLDQYEQVSGIKAEKFDLASMEERQIQKILKLFPWLRRANFKNVEAKVYGKKLVINRGEWLNGNFIDGTAMNMDWHEGTVKDGIFNFIKFSTSTIMNGKFDKCMFLHNNELHSGEYKKCYMYNDFIVNKCKFFDLLASVEENEQSSQFNNCLFKSSFFYGNKEEIEKNIIFRECVLTDGSVDKCILINCNLRNVQISNCVVVDSNIDKGRIEDSMVKDSKINKASIVESKTVNTNVLSSEFENSSFDGGLMLKTKMKNSEFISGERDKYSRER
;
A
#
# COMPACT_ATOMS: atom_id res chain seq x y z
N MET A 1 9.30 -4.54 -41.60
CA MET A 1 10.35 -5.23 -40.81
C MET A 1 11.60 -5.49 -41.65
N ASN A 2 11.52 -6.37 -42.67
CA ASN A 2 12.68 -6.74 -43.49
C ASN A 2 13.33 -5.51 -44.15
N LYS A 3 12.55 -4.57 -44.71
CA LYS A 3 13.09 -3.34 -45.33
C LYS A 3 13.79 -2.36 -44.37
N PHE A 4 13.34 -2.23 -43.11
CA PHE A 4 13.98 -1.33 -42.12
C PHE A 4 15.30 -1.92 -41.61
N ILE A 5 15.30 -3.23 -41.34
CA ILE A 5 16.50 -3.98 -40.98
C ILE A 5 17.48 -3.99 -42.16
N GLU A 6 16.99 -4.24 -43.37
CA GLU A 6 17.75 -4.18 -44.63
C GLU A 6 18.32 -2.78 -44.88
N GLN A 7 17.57 -1.70 -44.64
CA GLN A 7 18.08 -0.33 -44.71
C GLN A 7 19.21 -0.08 -43.70
N LEU A 8 19.09 -0.58 -42.47
CA LEU A 8 20.15 -0.47 -41.45
C LEU A 8 21.35 -1.37 -41.75
N GLU A 9 21.13 -2.54 -42.33
CA GLU A 9 22.19 -3.47 -42.72
C GLU A 9 22.97 -3.00 -43.96
N ASN A 10 22.30 -2.30 -44.89
CA ASN A 10 22.87 -1.79 -46.13
C ASN A 10 23.43 -0.36 -46.05
N LEU A 11 23.30 0.33 -44.92
CA LEU A 11 23.97 1.63 -44.70
C LEU A 11 25.48 1.41 -44.62
N ASP A 12 26.23 1.83 -45.65
CA ASP A 12 27.69 1.82 -45.62
C ASP A 12 28.19 2.74 -44.50
N TYR A 13 28.85 2.14 -43.51
CA TYR A 13 29.26 2.83 -42.29
C TYR A 13 30.50 3.72 -42.50
N SER A 14 31.16 3.61 -43.67
CA SER A 14 32.43 4.29 -43.99
C SER A 14 32.29 5.70 -44.56
N THR A 15 31.12 6.07 -45.10
CA THR A 15 30.90 7.40 -45.70
C THR A 15 29.50 7.92 -45.40
N PHE A 16 29.40 9.04 -44.67
CA PHE A 16 28.16 9.80 -44.60
C PHE A 16 28.45 11.21 -45.09
N SER A 17 27.98 11.53 -46.31
CA SER A 17 27.83 12.91 -46.75
C SER A 17 26.45 13.41 -46.35
N SER A 18 26.36 14.72 -46.09
CA SER A 18 25.23 15.44 -45.49
C SER A 18 23.93 15.47 -46.30
N ASN A 19 23.78 14.67 -47.36
CA ASN A 19 22.66 14.75 -48.29
C ASN A 19 22.02 13.38 -48.51
N TYR A 20 21.13 12.96 -47.62
CA TYR A 20 20.15 11.90 -47.92
C TYR A 20 18.73 12.41 -47.73
N ASN A 21 18.25 13.14 -48.73
CA ASN A 21 16.83 13.31 -49.01
C ASN A 21 16.39 12.06 -49.79
N SER A 22 15.71 11.10 -49.15
CA SER A 22 14.96 10.10 -49.89
C SER A 22 13.59 9.85 -49.27
N THR A 23 12.59 10.45 -49.91
CA THR A 23 11.15 10.25 -49.79
C THR A 23 10.75 8.83 -50.16
N ILE A 24 10.82 7.88 -49.22
CA ILE A 24 9.96 6.68 -49.18
C ILE A 24 9.78 6.30 -47.70
N TYR A 25 8.74 6.80 -47.03
CA TYR A 25 8.38 6.35 -45.70
C TYR A 25 7.36 5.19 -45.81
N ASP A 26 7.80 3.99 -45.41
CA ASP A 26 6.92 2.88 -44.99
C ASP A 26 6.12 3.36 -43.74
N GLU A 27 4.84 2.99 -43.60
CA GLU A 27 4.01 3.34 -42.43
C GLU A 27 4.71 3.01 -41.11
N SER A 28 5.50 1.93 -41.06
CA SER A 28 6.29 1.56 -39.88
C SER A 28 7.45 2.53 -39.59
N ALA A 29 8.07 3.12 -40.61
CA ALA A 29 9.10 4.14 -40.44
C ALA A 29 8.49 5.51 -40.07
N TYR A 30 7.26 5.78 -40.50
CA TYR A 30 6.49 6.98 -40.14
C TYR A 30 6.03 6.94 -38.67
N LEU A 31 5.39 5.84 -38.23
CA LEU A 31 4.95 5.65 -36.84
C LEU A 31 6.11 5.75 -35.84
N MET A 32 7.28 5.22 -36.20
CA MET A 32 8.47 5.25 -35.33
C MET A 32 9.12 6.63 -35.26
N SER A 33 8.91 7.49 -36.27
CA SER A 33 9.42 8.86 -36.25
C SER A 33 8.74 9.74 -35.19
N GLU A 34 7.56 9.36 -34.71
CA GLU A 34 6.87 10.06 -33.64
C GLU A 34 7.47 9.74 -32.25
N TYR A 35 8.17 8.61 -32.13
CA TYR A 35 8.92 8.26 -30.93
C TYR A 35 10.24 9.03 -30.87
N THR A 36 10.61 9.42 -29.65
CA THR A 36 11.90 10.03 -29.36
C THR A 36 12.70 9.12 -28.44
N ILE A 37 14.02 9.13 -28.61
CA ILE A 37 14.95 8.40 -27.78
C ILE A 37 16.06 9.30 -27.26
N GLY A 38 16.47 9.06 -26.03
CA GLY A 38 17.73 9.53 -25.45
C GLY A 38 18.36 8.40 -24.65
N PHE A 39 19.59 8.56 -24.20
CA PHE A 39 20.25 7.57 -23.37
C PHE A 39 21.18 8.19 -22.33
N GLU A 40 21.38 7.46 -21.25
CA GLU A 40 22.40 7.72 -20.24
C GLU A 40 23.44 6.61 -20.34
N LEU A 41 24.72 7.00 -20.44
CA LEU A 41 25.86 6.10 -20.46
C LEU A 41 26.69 6.34 -19.20
N GLU A 42 26.70 5.35 -18.32
CA GLU A 42 27.50 5.35 -17.10
C GLU A 42 28.76 4.51 -17.34
N GLY A 43 29.92 5.11 -17.10
CA GLY A 43 31.19 4.48 -17.44
C GLY A 43 32.36 5.00 -16.63
N ILE A 44 33.52 4.41 -16.89
CA ILE A 44 34.78 4.70 -16.22
C ILE A 44 35.86 4.92 -17.26
N CYS A 45 36.53 6.06 -17.20
CA CYS A 45 37.77 6.31 -17.93
C CYS A 45 38.98 5.87 -17.08
N PRO A 46 40.05 5.35 -17.68
CA PRO A 46 41.21 4.81 -16.95
C PRO A 46 41.98 5.87 -16.15
N ASP A 47 41.95 7.12 -16.63
CA ASP A 47 42.67 8.26 -16.08
C ASP A 47 41.99 9.59 -16.46
N GLU A 48 42.45 10.69 -15.85
CA GLU A 48 41.90 12.03 -16.02
C GLU A 48 42.05 12.55 -17.45
N GLU A 49 43.21 12.29 -18.07
CA GLU A 49 43.52 12.75 -19.42
C GLU A 49 42.55 12.14 -20.43
N THR A 50 42.33 10.82 -20.32
CA THR A 50 41.37 10.07 -21.13
C THR A 50 39.95 10.58 -20.89
N PHE A 51 39.59 10.86 -19.63
CA PHE A 51 38.29 11.44 -19.29
C PHE A 51 38.07 12.82 -19.94
N ILE A 52 39.04 13.74 -19.82
CA ILE A 52 38.97 15.08 -20.43
C ILE A 52 38.84 14.97 -21.95
N LYS A 53 39.63 14.09 -22.58
CA LYS A 53 39.59 13.84 -24.02
C LYS A 53 38.23 13.30 -24.45
N TYR A 54 37.73 12.27 -23.78
CA TYR A 54 36.45 11.65 -24.10
C TYR A 54 35.29 12.63 -23.92
N LYS A 55 35.27 13.38 -22.81
CA LYS A 55 34.28 14.43 -22.54
C LYS A 55 34.21 15.46 -23.66
N SER A 56 35.36 15.88 -24.19
CA SER A 56 35.43 16.81 -25.32
C SER A 56 34.83 16.22 -26.61
N ILE A 57 35.18 14.96 -26.92
CA ILE A 57 34.67 14.24 -28.09
C ILE A 57 33.14 14.08 -27.99
N ALA A 58 32.65 13.50 -26.90
CA ALA A 58 31.23 13.20 -26.71
C ALA A 58 30.34 14.45 -26.66
N LYS A 59 30.86 15.58 -26.16
CA LYS A 59 30.14 16.87 -26.20
C LYS A 59 29.91 17.36 -27.63
N ASN A 60 30.87 17.14 -28.52
CA ASN A 60 30.84 17.69 -29.88
C ASN A 60 30.39 16.67 -30.94
N TYR A 61 30.33 15.38 -30.61
CA TYR A 61 30.05 14.30 -31.57
C TYR A 61 28.75 14.50 -32.35
N PHE A 62 27.72 14.98 -31.64
CA PHE A 62 26.39 15.22 -32.21
C PHE A 62 26.18 16.68 -32.64
N ALA A 63 27.16 17.57 -32.43
CA ALA A 63 27.02 18.99 -32.76
C ALA A 63 26.97 19.19 -34.29
N GLY A 64 25.97 19.93 -34.77
CA GLY A 64 25.81 20.26 -36.19
C GLY A 64 24.96 19.28 -37.01
N ASN A 65 24.41 18.21 -36.40
CA ASN A 65 23.52 17.30 -37.09
C ASN A 65 22.08 17.83 -37.12
N GLN A 66 21.57 18.10 -38.33
CA GLN A 66 20.26 18.70 -38.56
C GLN A 66 19.07 17.75 -38.28
N ASN A 67 19.33 16.45 -38.12
CA ASN A 67 18.30 15.43 -37.82
C ASN A 67 18.06 15.20 -36.31
N ILE A 68 18.68 16.01 -35.46
CA ILE A 68 18.48 16.01 -34.01
C ILE A 68 17.32 16.95 -33.68
N ILE A 69 16.48 16.55 -32.72
CA ILE A 69 15.47 17.45 -32.16
C ILE A 69 16.23 18.50 -31.35
N ILE A 70 16.51 19.64 -31.98
CA ILE A 70 17.08 20.79 -31.29
C ILE A 70 15.99 21.34 -30.37
N THR A 71 15.91 20.81 -29.15
CA THR A 71 15.31 21.59 -28.06
C THR A 71 16.19 22.83 -27.87
N LYS A 72 15.58 24.00 -27.66
CA LYS A 72 16.26 25.31 -27.59
C LYS A 72 17.41 25.39 -26.57
N ASP A 73 17.63 24.35 -25.78
CA ASP A 73 18.76 24.19 -24.88
C ASP A 73 19.49 22.86 -25.14
N LEU A 74 20.57 22.89 -25.94
CA LEU A 74 21.64 21.87 -25.91
C LEU A 74 22.32 21.73 -24.52
N LYS A 75 21.82 22.41 -23.48
CA LYS A 75 22.27 22.31 -22.08
C LYS A 75 22.04 20.92 -21.47
N TYR A 76 21.31 20.02 -22.14
CA TYR A 76 21.04 18.66 -21.65
C TYR A 76 22.10 17.61 -22.00
N THR A 77 23.03 17.88 -22.93
CA THR A 77 24.25 17.05 -23.01
C THR A 77 25.15 17.39 -21.83
N ALA A 78 25.04 16.59 -20.78
CA ALA A 78 25.76 16.79 -19.54
C ALA A 78 26.65 15.59 -19.27
N PHE A 79 27.92 15.88 -18.97
CA PHE A 79 28.78 14.97 -18.22
C PHE A 79 28.63 15.32 -16.75
N VAL A 80 28.10 14.38 -15.98
CA VAL A 80 27.95 14.51 -14.53
C VAL A 80 28.99 13.61 -13.86
N ASP A 81 29.64 14.11 -12.81
CA ASP A 81 30.49 13.28 -11.93
C ASP A 81 29.57 12.28 -11.20
N ASP A 82 29.66 11.01 -11.56
CA ASP A 82 28.88 9.94 -10.93
C ASP A 82 29.76 9.09 -10.02
N ARG A 83 29.84 9.50 -8.76
CA ARG A 83 30.61 8.80 -7.72
C ARG A 83 29.99 7.48 -7.27
N SER A 84 28.82 7.10 -7.81
CA SER A 84 28.18 5.82 -7.52
C SER A 84 28.81 4.66 -8.30
N VAL A 85 29.55 4.97 -9.37
CA VAL A 85 30.36 4.04 -10.16
C VAL A 85 31.81 4.10 -9.63
N LYS A 86 32.36 2.96 -9.21
CA LYS A 86 33.75 2.87 -8.73
C LYS A 86 34.47 1.72 -9.42
N ASP A 87 35.73 1.97 -9.76
CA ASP A 87 36.68 0.91 -10.08
C ASP A 87 37.43 0.55 -8.80
N GLU A 88 37.17 -0.65 -8.26
CA GLU A 88 37.84 -1.13 -7.05
C GLU A 88 39.32 -1.46 -7.30
N THR A 89 39.71 -1.64 -8.56
CA THR A 89 41.04 -2.07 -8.98
C THR A 89 41.93 -0.91 -9.43
N ASN A 90 41.34 0.18 -9.94
CA ASN A 90 42.07 1.37 -10.36
C ASN A 90 41.59 2.64 -9.63
N LYS A 91 42.37 3.07 -8.64
CA LYS A 91 42.10 4.30 -7.85
C LYS A 91 42.22 5.60 -8.65
N GLN A 92 42.84 5.56 -9.84
CA GLN A 92 42.98 6.70 -10.74
C GLN A 92 41.85 6.78 -11.76
N ALA A 93 40.93 5.82 -11.75
CA ALA A 93 39.85 5.78 -12.71
C ALA A 93 38.83 6.90 -12.45
N TYR A 94 38.34 7.52 -13.52
CA TYR A 94 37.39 8.64 -13.48
C TYR A 94 36.01 8.16 -13.91
N PRO A 95 35.06 8.01 -12.96
CA PRO A 95 33.69 7.64 -13.29
C PRO A 95 32.91 8.82 -13.86
N PHE A 96 31.93 8.53 -14.71
CA PHE A 96 31.09 9.54 -15.33
C PHE A 96 29.70 9.01 -15.68
N GLU A 97 28.76 9.94 -15.79
CA GLU A 97 27.47 9.75 -16.43
C GLU A 97 27.36 10.73 -17.62
N TYR A 98 27.17 10.20 -18.82
CA TYR A 98 26.93 10.98 -20.04
C TYR A 98 25.45 10.89 -20.42
N ARG A 99 24.82 12.05 -20.62
CA ARG A 99 23.44 12.16 -21.13
C ARG A 99 23.45 12.58 -22.59
N SER A 100 22.81 11.80 -23.46
CA SER A 100 22.75 12.09 -24.89
C SER A 100 21.78 13.24 -25.22
N PRO A 101 21.87 13.82 -26.43
CA PRO A 101 20.76 14.56 -27.02
C PRO A 101 19.51 13.67 -27.18
N ILE A 102 18.38 14.30 -27.53
CA ILE A 102 17.13 13.62 -27.87
C ILE A 102 17.04 13.47 -29.39
N PHE A 103 16.76 12.26 -29.85
CA PHE A 103 16.67 11.90 -31.26
C PHE A 103 15.26 11.39 -31.59
N HIS A 104 14.78 11.64 -32.81
CA HIS A 104 13.69 10.83 -33.35
C HIS A 104 14.19 9.39 -33.55
N LEU A 105 13.33 8.40 -33.31
CA LEU A 105 13.68 7.01 -33.51
C LEU A 105 13.63 6.64 -35.01
N THR A 106 14.72 6.94 -35.71
CA THR A 106 14.88 6.68 -37.15
C THR A 106 16.12 5.81 -37.41
N PRO A 107 16.19 5.11 -38.57
CA PRO A 107 17.40 4.37 -38.96
C PRO A 107 18.67 5.22 -38.92
N ALA A 108 18.59 6.43 -39.45
CA ALA A 108 19.73 7.35 -39.50
C ALA A 108 20.23 7.71 -38.10
N ASN A 109 19.33 8.05 -37.19
CA ASN A 109 19.69 8.40 -35.81
C ASN A 109 20.22 7.18 -35.02
N LEU A 110 19.61 6.00 -35.18
CA LEU A 110 20.12 4.77 -34.57
C LEU A 110 21.54 4.43 -35.06
N SER A 111 21.79 4.57 -36.36
CA SER A 111 23.14 4.37 -36.93
C SER A 111 24.17 5.32 -36.32
N LEU A 112 23.81 6.59 -36.13
CA LEU A 112 24.69 7.58 -35.48
C LEU A 112 25.00 7.23 -34.02
N ILE A 113 23.99 6.77 -33.26
CA ILE A 113 24.18 6.34 -31.87
C ILE A 113 25.08 5.09 -31.81
N ILE A 114 24.89 4.13 -32.70
CA ILE A 114 25.72 2.92 -32.77
C ILE A 114 27.18 3.29 -33.07
N LYS A 115 27.43 4.21 -34.00
CA LYS A 115 28.78 4.72 -34.31
C LYS A 115 29.41 5.41 -33.11
N PHE A 116 28.66 6.27 -32.43
CA PHE A 116 29.11 6.94 -31.21
C PHE A 116 29.56 5.93 -30.13
N LEU A 117 28.75 4.91 -29.85
CA LEU A 117 29.08 3.90 -28.84
C LEU A 117 30.30 3.08 -29.24
N ASN A 118 30.42 2.71 -30.53
CA ASN A 118 31.60 2.01 -31.04
C ASN A 118 32.89 2.83 -30.88
N GLU A 119 32.84 4.14 -31.11
CA GLU A 119 33.98 5.03 -30.88
C GLU A 119 34.30 5.19 -29.39
N SER A 120 33.27 5.19 -28.55
CA SER A 120 33.39 5.32 -27.09
C SER A 120 34.15 4.14 -26.45
N LEU A 121 34.13 2.95 -27.06
CA LEU A 121 34.88 1.77 -26.61
C LEU A 121 36.39 2.01 -26.47
N LYS A 122 36.93 3.02 -27.16
CA LYS A 122 38.37 3.37 -27.10
C LYS A 122 38.77 4.09 -25.81
N TYR A 123 37.82 4.66 -25.08
CA TYR A 123 38.08 5.62 -24.01
C TYR A 123 37.55 5.19 -22.65
N MET A 124 36.60 4.26 -22.61
CA MET A 124 35.88 3.96 -21.39
C MET A 124 35.47 2.49 -21.31
N LYS A 125 35.13 2.10 -20.08
CA LYS A 125 34.63 0.80 -19.66
C LYS A 125 33.32 0.98 -18.89
N VAL A 126 32.51 -0.07 -18.75
CA VAL A 126 31.20 -0.01 -18.04
C VAL A 126 31.11 -1.14 -17.02
N ASN A 127 30.75 -0.83 -15.78
CA ASN A 127 30.78 -1.82 -14.70
C ASN A 127 29.42 -2.56 -14.51
N ASP A 128 29.33 -3.39 -13.47
CA ASP A 128 28.12 -4.17 -13.13
C ASP A 128 27.00 -3.37 -12.45
N SER A 129 27.28 -2.13 -12.02
CA SER A 129 26.38 -1.36 -11.15
C SER A 129 25.31 -0.61 -11.92
N CYS A 130 25.68 0.05 -13.02
CA CYS A 130 24.80 0.60 -14.04
C CYS A 130 25.66 0.94 -15.28
N GLY A 131 25.15 0.65 -16.49
CA GLY A 131 25.95 0.74 -17.71
C GLY A 131 25.30 1.52 -18.84
N PHE A 132 23.98 1.40 -19.03
CA PHE A 132 23.30 2.07 -20.12
C PHE A 132 21.79 2.15 -19.90
N HIS A 133 21.20 3.34 -19.96
CA HIS A 133 19.76 3.55 -19.84
C HIS A 133 19.22 4.13 -21.14
N ILE A 134 18.08 3.63 -21.60
CA ILE A 134 17.35 4.22 -22.72
C ILE A 134 16.13 4.97 -22.19
N HIS A 135 15.95 6.19 -22.67
CA HIS A 135 14.80 7.04 -22.40
C HIS A 135 13.96 7.11 -23.67
N ILE A 136 12.71 6.65 -23.59
CA ILE A 136 11.76 6.64 -24.69
C ILE A 136 10.70 7.69 -24.40
N GLY A 137 10.62 8.72 -25.24
CA GLY A 137 9.49 9.64 -25.27
C GLY A 137 8.53 9.23 -26.38
N PHE A 138 7.23 9.32 -26.12
CA PHE A 138 6.21 8.96 -27.11
C PHE A 138 5.02 9.93 -27.08
N PRO A 139 4.33 10.13 -28.21
CA PRO A 139 3.45 11.29 -28.44
C PRO A 139 2.19 11.28 -27.59
N GLU A 140 1.60 10.12 -27.35
CA GLU A 140 0.25 9.99 -26.80
C GLU A 140 0.19 9.50 -25.34
N ILE A 141 0.99 10.08 -24.44
CA ILE A 141 0.87 9.77 -23.01
C ILE A 141 0.00 10.80 -22.30
N LYS A 142 -1.21 10.40 -21.94
CA LYS A 142 -2.09 11.23 -21.10
C LYS A 142 -1.76 11.08 -19.61
N ARG A 143 -1.34 9.89 -19.15
CA ARG A 143 -1.07 9.55 -17.73
C ARG A 143 0.10 8.57 -17.59
N LYS A 144 1.32 9.11 -17.62
CA LYS A 144 2.61 8.37 -17.71
C LYS A 144 2.72 7.13 -16.82
N ASP A 145 2.35 7.22 -15.55
CA ASP A 145 2.47 6.08 -14.63
C ASP A 145 1.44 4.98 -14.89
N ILE A 146 0.22 5.35 -15.29
CA ILE A 146 -0.86 4.41 -15.64
C ILE A 146 -0.59 3.77 -16.99
N ASP A 147 -0.17 4.57 -17.97
CA ASP A 147 0.24 4.09 -19.29
C ASP A 147 1.40 3.07 -19.17
N LEU A 148 2.40 3.35 -18.33
CA LEU A 148 3.44 2.38 -18.02
C LEU A 148 2.90 1.11 -17.37
N MET A 149 2.01 1.22 -16.39
CA MET A 149 1.43 0.05 -15.74
C MET A 149 0.63 -0.81 -16.71
N TRP A 150 -0.10 -0.19 -17.64
CA TRP A 150 -0.81 -0.87 -18.72
C TRP A 150 0.15 -1.70 -19.58
N ILE A 151 1.25 -1.08 -20.06
CA ILE A 151 2.30 -1.75 -20.83
C ILE A 151 2.90 -2.93 -20.04
N LEU A 152 3.20 -2.73 -18.75
CA LEU A 152 3.81 -3.78 -17.92
C LEU A 152 2.85 -4.94 -17.64
N CYS A 153 1.55 -4.69 -17.50
CA CYS A 153 0.55 -5.76 -17.39
C CYS A 153 0.52 -6.60 -18.66
N HIS A 154 0.47 -5.99 -19.85
CA HIS A 154 0.57 -6.74 -21.10
C HIS A 154 1.90 -7.52 -21.19
N MET A 155 3.00 -6.97 -20.68
CA MET A 155 4.31 -7.58 -20.79
C MET A 155 4.41 -8.81 -19.88
N ALA A 156 3.87 -8.70 -18.67
CA ALA A 156 3.84 -9.77 -17.67
C ALA A 156 2.99 -10.96 -18.11
N LEU A 157 1.95 -10.72 -18.91
CA LEU A 157 0.96 -11.73 -19.31
C LEU A 157 1.26 -12.35 -20.67
N LYS A 158 2.13 -11.72 -21.47
CA LYS A 158 2.52 -12.24 -22.78
C LYS A 158 3.52 -13.39 -22.60
N ASP A 159 3.15 -14.56 -23.07
CA ASP A 159 4.06 -15.69 -23.20
C ASP A 159 4.68 -15.70 -24.61
N THR A 160 5.90 -16.23 -24.73
CA THR A 160 6.57 -16.48 -26.01
C THR A 160 6.98 -17.93 -26.13
N THR A 161 7.33 -18.34 -27.35
CA THR A 161 8.01 -19.60 -27.61
C THR A 161 9.45 -19.34 -28.05
N ASN A 162 10.40 -20.05 -27.47
CA ASN A 162 11.79 -20.11 -27.94
C ASN A 162 12.17 -21.58 -28.09
N ASN A 163 12.51 -22.01 -29.31
CA ASN A 163 12.79 -23.43 -29.63
C ASN A 163 11.72 -24.42 -29.15
N GLY A 164 10.43 -24.04 -29.24
CA GLY A 164 9.30 -24.86 -28.79
C GLY A 164 9.02 -24.84 -27.28
N ALA A 165 9.90 -24.25 -26.46
CA ALA A 165 9.66 -24.06 -25.03
C ALA A 165 8.98 -22.72 -24.76
N LYS A 166 8.03 -22.72 -23.82
CA LYS A 166 7.32 -21.51 -23.38
C LYS A 166 8.25 -20.67 -22.50
N VAL A 167 8.59 -19.46 -22.94
CA VAL A 167 9.48 -18.52 -22.22
C VAL A 167 8.73 -17.21 -21.99
N SER A 168 8.94 -16.56 -20.85
CA SER A 168 8.31 -15.27 -20.56
C SER A 168 8.73 -14.22 -21.59
N PHE A 169 7.80 -13.45 -22.14
CA PHE A 169 8.11 -12.34 -23.04
C PHE A 169 9.03 -11.30 -22.37
N LEU A 170 8.97 -11.19 -21.04
CA LEU A 170 9.87 -10.37 -20.25
C LEU A 170 11.35 -10.79 -20.38
N ASP A 171 11.62 -12.09 -20.53
CA ASP A 171 13.01 -12.57 -20.62
C ASP A 171 13.71 -12.06 -21.88
N LYS A 172 12.94 -11.82 -22.96
CA LYS A 172 13.41 -11.20 -24.20
C LYS A 172 13.97 -9.79 -23.97
N PHE A 173 13.48 -9.05 -22.98
CA PHE A 173 13.90 -7.65 -22.72
C PHE A 173 14.72 -7.49 -21.42
N THR A 174 15.08 -8.60 -20.79
CA THR A 174 15.89 -8.60 -19.57
C THR A 174 17.20 -9.35 -19.71
N THR A 175 17.34 -10.13 -20.78
CA THR A 175 18.54 -10.89 -21.10
C THR A 175 18.91 -10.77 -22.57
N PHE A 176 20.20 -10.61 -22.84
CA PHE A 176 20.83 -10.50 -24.15
C PHE A 176 21.97 -11.52 -24.21
N GLY A 177 21.73 -12.71 -24.77
CA GLY A 177 22.70 -13.81 -24.64
C GLY A 177 23.00 -14.10 -23.17
N SER A 178 24.27 -14.04 -22.76
CA SER A 178 24.70 -14.16 -21.35
C SER A 178 24.61 -12.85 -20.55
N ILE A 179 24.36 -11.71 -21.21
CA ILE A 179 24.28 -10.40 -20.56
C ILE A 179 22.90 -10.20 -19.95
N LYS A 180 22.88 -9.85 -18.66
CA LYS A 180 21.66 -9.48 -17.93
C LYS A 180 21.52 -7.97 -17.84
N PHE A 181 20.28 -7.49 -17.87
CA PHE A 181 19.98 -6.06 -17.76
C PHE A 181 19.80 -5.66 -16.28
N TYR A 182 19.76 -6.66 -15.40
CA TYR A 182 19.52 -6.52 -13.97
C TYR A 182 20.55 -7.28 -13.13
N SER A 183 20.65 -6.87 -11.86
CA SER A 183 21.28 -7.64 -10.78
C SER A 183 20.28 -7.77 -9.63
N GLU A 184 20.65 -8.48 -8.56
CA GLU A 184 19.81 -8.54 -7.36
C GLU A 184 19.56 -7.15 -6.76
N LYS A 185 20.59 -6.30 -6.76
CA LYS A 185 20.58 -4.96 -6.17
C LYS A 185 19.94 -3.89 -7.05
N TYR A 186 20.01 -4.03 -8.38
CA TYR A 186 19.62 -2.97 -9.33
C TYR A 186 18.78 -3.53 -10.48
N SER A 187 17.78 -2.79 -10.93
CA SER A 187 16.91 -3.12 -12.08
C SER A 187 16.16 -4.46 -11.96
N ASN A 188 15.94 -4.96 -10.75
CA ASN A 188 15.37 -6.30 -10.55
C ASN A 188 13.93 -6.39 -11.13
N PRO A 189 13.64 -7.30 -12.08
CA PRO A 189 12.33 -7.43 -12.72
C PRO A 189 11.27 -8.15 -11.87
N VAL A 190 11.57 -8.49 -10.60
CA VAL A 190 10.65 -9.19 -9.68
C VAL A 190 9.27 -8.53 -9.62
N TYR A 191 9.18 -7.19 -9.65
CA TYR A 191 7.88 -6.51 -9.63
C TYR A 191 6.97 -6.85 -10.82
N ILE A 192 7.54 -7.11 -12.01
CA ILE A 192 6.77 -7.54 -13.19
C ILE A 192 6.30 -9.00 -13.03
N LYS A 193 7.14 -9.85 -12.42
CA LYS A 193 6.73 -11.23 -12.06
C LYS A 193 5.61 -11.22 -11.01
N ILE A 194 5.63 -10.29 -10.07
CA ILE A 194 4.55 -10.08 -9.10
C ILE A 194 3.25 -9.71 -9.81
N ILE A 195 3.29 -8.84 -10.84
CA ILE A 195 2.10 -8.52 -11.66
C ILE A 195 1.52 -9.81 -12.24
N LYS A 196 2.33 -10.66 -12.89
CA LYS A 196 1.85 -11.94 -13.43
C LYS A 196 1.18 -12.81 -12.35
N ASN A 197 1.83 -12.97 -11.19
CA ASN A 197 1.30 -13.77 -10.09
C ASN A 197 -0.04 -13.23 -9.57
N ILE A 198 -0.23 -11.90 -9.54
CA ILE A 198 -1.53 -11.29 -9.15
C ILE A 198 -2.64 -11.71 -10.12
N PHE A 199 -2.35 -11.72 -11.42
CA PHE A 199 -3.29 -12.18 -12.45
C PHE A 199 -3.52 -13.69 -12.40
N ASP A 200 -2.48 -14.49 -12.18
CA ASP A 200 -2.58 -15.95 -12.01
C ASP A 200 -3.46 -16.31 -10.80
N ASP A 201 -3.22 -15.69 -9.65
CA ASP A 201 -4.02 -15.88 -8.42
C ASP A 201 -5.48 -15.46 -8.63
N TYR A 202 -5.73 -14.42 -9.43
CA TYR A 202 -7.09 -14.01 -9.76
C TYR A 202 -7.77 -15.03 -10.68
N ALA A 203 -7.10 -15.46 -11.74
CA ALA A 203 -7.63 -16.37 -12.75
C ALA A 203 -7.89 -17.78 -12.19
N THR A 204 -7.03 -18.29 -11.31
CA THR A 204 -7.15 -19.62 -10.70
C THR A 204 -8.12 -19.67 -9.51
N GLY A 205 -8.68 -18.53 -9.14
CA GLY A 205 -9.65 -18.45 -8.07
C GLY A 205 -9.06 -18.40 -6.66
N GLY A 206 -7.79 -18.00 -6.54
CA GLY A 206 -7.09 -17.81 -5.28
C GLY A 206 -7.49 -16.54 -4.53
N LYS A 207 -6.54 -15.97 -3.79
CA LYS A 207 -6.76 -14.88 -2.82
C LYS A 207 -7.45 -13.63 -3.41
N TYR A 208 -7.34 -13.40 -4.72
CA TYR A 208 -7.84 -12.19 -5.38
C TYR A 208 -9.14 -12.39 -6.19
N ARG A 209 -9.74 -13.60 -6.23
CA ARG A 209 -10.92 -13.96 -7.07
C ARG A 209 -12.19 -13.14 -6.82
N LYS A 210 -12.42 -12.69 -5.59
CA LYS A 210 -13.56 -11.83 -5.28
C LYS A 210 -13.20 -10.44 -5.78
N LYS A 211 -13.97 -9.86 -6.72
CA LYS A 211 -13.88 -8.46 -7.20
C LYS A 211 -13.61 -7.50 -6.02
N SER A 212 -12.35 -7.35 -5.66
CA SER A 212 -11.96 -6.74 -4.41
C SER A 212 -10.98 -5.66 -4.75
N SER A 213 -11.19 -4.53 -4.10
CA SER A 213 -10.18 -3.50 -3.90
C SER A 213 -8.77 -4.06 -3.67
N ALA A 214 -8.59 -5.29 -3.16
CA ALA A 214 -7.30 -5.95 -3.00
C ALA A 214 -6.55 -6.23 -4.31
N PHE A 215 -7.22 -6.70 -5.39
CA PHE A 215 -6.57 -6.92 -6.70
C PHE A 215 -6.01 -5.60 -7.22
N TRP A 216 -6.87 -4.59 -7.30
CA TRP A 216 -6.52 -3.26 -7.79
C TRP A 216 -5.50 -2.55 -6.93
N TYR A 217 -5.60 -2.68 -5.60
CA TYR A 217 -4.60 -2.17 -4.67
C TYR A 217 -3.22 -2.80 -4.91
N LYS A 218 -3.17 -4.11 -5.16
CA LYS A 218 -1.90 -4.79 -5.43
C LYS A 218 -1.30 -4.41 -6.77
N ILE A 219 -2.10 -4.27 -7.83
CA ILE A 219 -1.64 -3.72 -9.11
C ILE A 219 -1.16 -2.27 -8.92
N ALA A 220 -1.95 -1.41 -8.28
CA ALA A 220 -1.60 -0.02 -8.01
C ALA A 220 -0.32 0.11 -7.16
N SER A 221 -0.08 -0.79 -6.20
CA SER A 221 1.15 -0.78 -5.38
C SER A 221 2.43 -1.05 -6.20
N GLN A 222 2.31 -1.63 -7.39
CA GLN A 222 3.43 -1.76 -8.32
C GLN A 222 3.70 -0.46 -9.10
N MET A 223 2.76 0.50 -9.11
CA MET A 223 2.91 1.82 -9.73
C MET A 223 3.76 2.70 -8.82
N ASN A 224 5.07 2.59 -8.95
CA ASN A 224 5.98 3.51 -8.30
C ASN A 224 7.17 3.81 -9.22
N SER A 225 7.71 5.01 -9.07
CA SER A 225 8.85 5.52 -9.85
C SER A 225 10.19 5.25 -9.14
N GLU A 226 10.30 4.15 -8.39
CA GLU A 226 11.51 3.81 -7.66
C GLU A 226 12.73 3.81 -8.59
N LYS A 227 13.83 4.43 -8.14
CA LYS A 227 14.98 4.77 -8.97
C LYS A 227 15.58 3.57 -9.70
N TYR A 228 15.59 2.41 -9.05
CA TYR A 228 16.29 1.23 -9.54
C TYR A 228 15.38 0.18 -10.18
N LYS A 229 14.19 0.56 -10.66
CA LYS A 229 13.36 -0.35 -11.45
C LYS A 229 13.89 -0.48 -12.88
N LEU A 230 13.67 -1.67 -13.45
CA LEU A 230 14.01 -1.96 -14.84
C LEU A 230 13.29 -1.02 -15.82
N PHE A 231 12.00 -0.77 -15.58
CA PHE A 231 11.18 0.18 -16.31
C PHE A 231 10.59 1.16 -15.30
N ARG A 232 10.71 2.46 -15.56
CA ARG A 232 10.08 3.51 -14.75
C ARG A 232 9.79 4.74 -15.59
N ILE A 233 8.91 5.60 -15.09
CA ILE A 233 8.83 6.97 -15.59
C ILE A 233 9.97 7.77 -14.95
N HIS A 234 10.88 8.26 -15.78
CA HIS A 234 11.95 9.15 -15.37
C HIS A 234 11.35 10.50 -14.92
N PRO A 235 11.97 11.24 -13.97
CA PRO A 235 11.52 12.60 -13.62
C PRO A 235 11.43 13.57 -14.82
N ALA A 236 12.19 13.32 -15.89
CA ALA A 236 12.07 14.07 -17.15
C ALA A 236 10.79 13.73 -17.95
N GLY A 237 9.99 12.77 -17.48
CA GLY A 237 8.74 12.37 -18.08
C GLY A 237 8.87 11.41 -19.27
N THR A 238 9.97 10.69 -19.39
CA THR A 238 10.18 9.63 -20.40
C THR A 238 10.06 8.25 -19.75
N LEU A 239 9.76 7.22 -20.53
CA LEU A 239 9.96 5.85 -20.09
C LEU A 239 11.46 5.55 -20.05
N GLU A 240 12.02 5.30 -18.88
CA GLU A 240 13.38 4.81 -18.73
C GLU A 240 13.37 3.28 -18.71
N TRP A 241 14.20 2.69 -19.57
CA TRP A 241 14.54 1.28 -19.59
C TRP A 241 16.01 1.12 -19.23
N ARG A 242 16.27 0.49 -18.09
CA ARG A 242 17.64 0.17 -17.67
C ARG A 242 18.15 -1.00 -18.49
N GLY A 243 19.09 -0.70 -19.38
CA GLY A 243 19.56 -1.56 -20.44
C GLY A 243 20.66 -2.55 -20.01
N PRO A 244 21.37 -3.12 -21.00
CA PRO A 244 22.36 -4.16 -20.78
C PRO A 244 23.54 -3.70 -19.92
N ARG A 245 24.01 -4.61 -19.05
CA ARG A 245 25.22 -4.42 -18.26
C ARG A 245 26.40 -5.07 -18.97
N LYS A 246 27.58 -4.45 -18.91
CA LYS A 246 28.81 -5.00 -19.52
C LYS A 246 28.77 -5.31 -21.02
N PHE A 247 27.72 -4.91 -21.76
CA PHE A 247 27.67 -5.23 -23.20
C PHE A 247 28.74 -4.50 -24.02
N LEU A 248 29.25 -3.37 -23.51
CA LEU A 248 30.40 -2.68 -24.11
C LEU A 248 31.74 -3.35 -23.76
N GLU A 249 31.74 -4.32 -22.85
CA GLU A 249 32.91 -5.12 -22.44
C GLU A 249 32.79 -6.59 -22.88
N SER A 250 31.82 -6.91 -23.74
CA SER A 250 31.64 -8.27 -24.20
C SER A 250 32.81 -8.72 -25.08
N GLN A 251 32.83 -10.00 -25.45
CA GLN A 251 33.82 -10.50 -26.42
C GLN A 251 33.68 -9.85 -27.80
N LYS A 252 32.49 -9.32 -28.12
CA LYS A 252 32.14 -8.76 -29.43
C LYS A 252 31.29 -7.50 -29.29
N PRO A 253 31.81 -6.43 -28.68
CA PRO A 253 31.00 -5.30 -28.26
C PRO A 253 30.35 -4.57 -29.44
N GLN A 254 31.00 -4.52 -30.61
CA GLN A 254 30.44 -3.89 -31.81
C GLN A 254 29.21 -4.66 -32.35
N GLU A 255 29.28 -6.00 -32.40
CA GLU A 255 28.15 -6.84 -32.78
C GLU A 255 27.01 -6.69 -31.77
N ASP A 256 27.35 -6.64 -30.49
CA ASP A 256 26.37 -6.57 -29.40
C ASP A 256 25.65 -5.23 -29.32
N ILE A 257 26.36 -4.11 -29.53
CA ILE A 257 25.75 -2.77 -29.68
C ILE A 257 24.72 -2.82 -30.80
N LYS A 258 25.11 -3.26 -32.01
CA LYS A 258 24.19 -3.32 -33.16
C LYS A 258 22.99 -4.20 -32.85
N LYS A 259 23.23 -5.38 -32.28
CA LYS A 259 22.18 -6.34 -31.95
C LYS A 259 21.20 -5.78 -30.90
N PHE A 260 21.69 -5.06 -29.89
CA PHE A 260 20.82 -4.41 -28.90
C PHE A 260 19.83 -3.44 -29.55
N PHE A 261 20.30 -2.51 -30.39
CA PHE A 261 19.41 -1.53 -31.03
C PHE A 261 18.41 -2.19 -31.99
N LEU A 262 18.87 -3.15 -32.80
CA LEU A 262 18.05 -3.74 -33.86
C LEU A 262 17.09 -4.84 -33.36
N GLN A 263 17.55 -5.70 -32.45
CA GLN A 263 16.79 -6.89 -32.04
C GLN A 263 16.10 -6.73 -30.69
N TYR A 264 16.42 -5.68 -29.92
CA TYR A 264 15.87 -5.47 -28.59
C TYR A 264 15.18 -4.12 -28.45
N LEU A 265 15.87 -2.99 -28.68
CA LEU A 265 15.26 -1.67 -28.53
C LEU A 265 14.11 -1.46 -29.53
N TYR A 266 14.37 -1.71 -30.82
CA TYR A 266 13.34 -1.50 -31.83
C TYR A 266 12.09 -2.39 -31.58
N PRO A 267 12.21 -3.71 -31.32
CA PRO A 267 11.07 -4.54 -30.95
C PRO A 267 10.38 -4.14 -29.63
N LEU A 268 11.10 -3.57 -28.67
CA LEU A 268 10.50 -3.05 -27.44
C LEU A 268 9.61 -1.85 -27.73
N VAL A 269 10.07 -0.90 -28.55
CA VAL A 269 9.28 0.29 -28.90
C VAL A 269 8.04 -0.09 -29.70
N GLN A 270 8.16 -1.01 -30.66
CA GLN A 270 7.01 -1.56 -31.36
C GLN A 270 6.01 -2.21 -30.39
N TYR A 271 6.52 -3.00 -29.44
CA TYR A 271 5.68 -3.60 -28.43
C TYR A 271 4.97 -2.57 -27.55
N ILE A 272 5.65 -1.49 -27.17
CA ILE A 272 5.05 -0.39 -26.42
C ILE A 272 3.88 0.20 -27.22
N ASN A 273 4.06 0.47 -28.51
CA ASN A 273 3.00 0.95 -29.40
C ASN A 273 1.80 -0.02 -29.43
N ASP A 274 2.07 -1.30 -29.68
CA ASP A 274 1.02 -2.33 -29.74
C ASP A 274 0.27 -2.48 -28.41
N ALA A 275 0.98 -2.36 -27.28
CA ALA A 275 0.38 -2.44 -25.95
C ALA A 275 -0.44 -1.19 -25.65
N THR A 276 -0.01 0.00 -26.07
CA THR A 276 -0.79 1.24 -25.91
C THR A 276 -2.06 1.23 -26.76
N ASP A 277 -2.05 0.59 -27.93
CA ASP A 277 -3.24 0.52 -28.79
C ASP A 277 -4.27 -0.51 -28.31
N GLN A 278 -3.85 -1.50 -27.52
CA GLN A 278 -4.75 -2.50 -26.95
C GLN A 278 -5.79 -1.85 -26.02
N GLN A 279 -7.06 -2.22 -26.23
CA GLN A 279 -8.19 -1.71 -25.45
C GLN A 279 -8.60 -2.63 -24.30
N VAL A 280 -8.07 -3.85 -24.26
CA VAL A 280 -8.41 -4.87 -23.27
C VAL A 280 -7.19 -5.70 -22.87
N ILE A 281 -7.10 -6.06 -21.59
CA ILE A 281 -6.27 -7.15 -21.10
C ILE A 281 -7.17 -8.37 -20.93
N GLU A 282 -6.85 -9.44 -21.65
CA GLU A 282 -7.53 -10.74 -21.56
C GLU A 282 -6.56 -11.80 -21.05
N TYR A 283 -6.92 -12.46 -19.94
CA TYR A 283 -6.08 -13.48 -19.30
C TYR A 283 -6.90 -14.51 -18.54
N GLY A 284 -7.03 -15.72 -19.07
CA GLY A 284 -7.96 -16.71 -18.53
C GLY A 284 -9.40 -16.20 -18.58
N GLU A 285 -10.09 -16.17 -17.44
CA GLU A 285 -11.44 -15.58 -17.31
C GLU A 285 -11.41 -14.06 -17.08
N ILE A 286 -10.24 -13.45 -16.97
CA ILE A 286 -10.08 -12.01 -16.71
C ILE A 286 -10.26 -11.24 -18.01
N ARG A 287 -11.13 -10.24 -17.97
CA ARG A 287 -11.27 -9.23 -19.02
C ARG A 287 -11.32 -7.85 -18.37
N ILE A 288 -10.29 -7.04 -18.61
CA ILE A 288 -10.17 -5.69 -18.07
C ILE A 288 -10.08 -4.73 -19.26
N THR A 289 -11.02 -3.79 -19.36
CA THR A 289 -10.92 -2.74 -20.38
C THR A 289 -9.94 -1.65 -19.96
N LYS A 290 -9.31 -1.00 -20.94
CA LYS A 290 -8.42 0.15 -20.72
C LYS A 290 -9.14 1.26 -19.94
N LYS A 291 -10.41 1.51 -20.26
CA LYS A 291 -11.24 2.47 -19.53
C LYS A 291 -11.42 2.11 -18.04
N GLU A 292 -11.72 0.85 -17.73
CA GLU A 292 -11.84 0.39 -16.33
C GLU A 292 -10.51 0.50 -15.59
N PHE A 293 -9.42 0.09 -16.23
CA PHE A 293 -8.08 0.16 -15.68
C PHE A 293 -7.70 1.61 -15.31
N TYR A 294 -7.93 2.56 -16.21
CA TYR A 294 -7.63 3.98 -15.98
C TYR A 294 -8.54 4.55 -14.90
N ASN A 295 -9.84 4.27 -14.93
CA ASN A 295 -10.77 4.77 -13.92
C ASN A 295 -10.39 4.29 -12.51
N VAL A 296 -10.00 3.02 -12.37
CA VAL A 296 -9.65 2.46 -11.07
C VAL A 296 -8.30 3.02 -10.63
N LEU A 297 -7.28 3.00 -11.48
CA LEU A 297 -5.95 3.48 -11.10
C LEU A 297 -5.88 5.00 -10.93
N ASP A 298 -6.72 5.78 -11.62
CA ASP A 298 -6.89 7.21 -11.37
C ASP A 298 -7.36 7.47 -9.94
N GLN A 299 -8.32 6.67 -9.47
CA GLN A 299 -8.77 6.74 -8.09
C GLN A 299 -7.66 6.34 -7.11
N TYR A 300 -6.67 5.54 -7.53
CA TYR A 300 -5.51 5.19 -6.71
C TYR A 300 -4.35 6.20 -6.84
N GLU A 301 -4.14 6.86 -7.99
CA GLU A 301 -3.06 7.85 -8.22
C GLU A 301 -3.37 9.19 -7.54
N GLN A 302 -4.64 9.64 -7.60
CA GLN A 302 -5.14 10.76 -6.81
C GLN A 302 -5.02 10.50 -5.29
N VAL A 303 -4.82 9.24 -4.91
CA VAL A 303 -4.72 8.71 -3.56
C VAL A 303 -3.24 8.43 -3.19
N SER A 304 -2.38 8.01 -4.12
CA SER A 304 -0.96 7.73 -3.88
C SER A 304 -0.04 8.94 -4.06
N GLY A 305 -0.52 10.01 -4.72
CA GLY A 305 0.20 11.28 -4.86
C GLY A 305 0.39 12.06 -3.56
N ILE A 306 -0.22 11.62 -2.45
CA ILE A 306 0.14 12.08 -1.10
C ILE A 306 1.16 11.09 -0.56
N LYS A 307 2.45 11.41 -0.75
CA LYS A 307 3.52 10.75 -0.01
C LYS A 307 3.22 10.88 1.49
N ALA A 308 3.64 9.89 2.27
CA ALA A 308 3.55 9.94 3.73
C ALA A 308 4.37 11.13 4.26
N GLU A 309 3.74 12.28 4.28
CA GLU A 309 4.31 13.52 4.77
C GLU A 309 3.72 13.73 6.17
N LYS A 310 4.62 13.94 7.12
CA LYS A 310 4.27 14.30 8.49
C LYS A 310 3.87 15.76 8.45
N PHE A 311 2.62 16.07 8.78
CA PHE A 311 2.17 17.47 8.81
C PHE A 311 1.59 17.81 10.16
N ASP A 312 1.83 19.05 10.57
CA ASP A 312 1.13 19.69 11.67
C ASP A 312 0.06 20.62 11.08
N LEU A 313 -1.22 20.27 11.28
CA LEU A 313 -2.35 21.01 10.72
C LEU A 313 -2.36 22.50 11.11
N ALA A 314 -1.75 22.85 12.26
CA ALA A 314 -1.67 24.23 12.72
C ALA A 314 -0.65 25.07 11.91
N SER A 315 0.30 24.43 11.23
CA SER A 315 1.38 25.09 10.47
C SER A 315 1.28 24.87 8.95
N MET A 316 0.22 24.22 8.46
CA MET A 316 0.05 23.94 7.03
C MET A 316 -0.38 25.18 6.22
N GLU A 317 0.12 25.27 4.99
CA GLU A 317 -0.36 26.25 4.03
C GLU A 317 -1.81 25.95 3.60
N GLU A 318 -2.60 26.99 3.40
CA GLU A 318 -4.03 26.89 3.05
C GLU A 318 -4.31 26.01 1.83
N ARG A 319 -3.40 26.01 0.83
CA ARG A 319 -3.52 25.16 -0.36
C ARG A 319 -3.43 23.66 -0.05
N GLN A 320 -2.64 23.27 0.94
CA GLN A 320 -2.53 21.87 1.36
C GLN A 320 -3.75 21.46 2.21
N ILE A 321 -4.22 22.36 3.08
CA ILE A 321 -5.46 22.18 3.84
C ILE A 321 -6.63 21.92 2.87
N GLN A 322 -6.78 22.72 1.82
CA GLN A 322 -7.86 22.52 0.84
C GLN A 322 -7.79 21.17 0.10
N LYS A 323 -6.59 20.61 -0.13
CA LYS A 323 -6.43 19.25 -0.70
C LYS A 323 -6.91 18.18 0.26
N ILE A 324 -6.55 18.29 1.54
CA ILE A 324 -6.98 17.36 2.61
C ILE A 324 -8.49 17.46 2.82
N LEU A 325 -9.06 18.66 2.87
CA LEU A 325 -10.50 18.89 3.03
C LEU A 325 -11.32 18.38 1.84
N LYS A 326 -10.72 18.22 0.64
CA LYS A 326 -11.38 17.55 -0.49
C LYS A 326 -11.47 16.03 -0.29
N LEU A 327 -10.45 15.42 0.33
CA LEU A 327 -10.41 13.98 0.61
C LEU A 327 -11.23 13.60 1.84
N PHE A 328 -11.25 14.49 2.84
CA PHE A 328 -11.95 14.30 4.11
C PHE A 328 -12.83 15.53 4.41
N PRO A 329 -13.97 15.71 3.73
CA PRO A 329 -14.83 16.89 3.88
C PRO A 329 -15.31 17.14 5.31
N TRP A 330 -15.40 16.08 6.12
CA TRP A 330 -15.79 16.16 7.51
C TRP A 330 -14.79 16.95 8.38
N LEU A 331 -13.50 17.01 8.00
CA LEU A 331 -12.49 17.80 8.71
C LEU A 331 -12.83 19.30 8.71
N ARG A 332 -13.68 19.79 7.79
CA ARG A 332 -14.14 21.19 7.76
C ARG A 332 -14.88 21.60 9.03
N ARG A 333 -15.47 20.62 9.73
CA ARG A 333 -16.24 20.82 10.95
C ARG A 333 -15.44 20.46 12.20
N ALA A 334 -14.19 20.03 12.02
CA ALA A 334 -13.35 19.57 13.10
C ALA A 334 -12.42 20.70 13.57
N ASN A 335 -12.45 21.00 14.88
CA ASN A 335 -11.59 22.00 15.50
C ASN A 335 -10.38 21.32 16.13
N PHE A 336 -9.33 21.16 15.34
CA PHE A 336 -8.10 20.50 15.76
C PHE A 336 -7.10 21.47 16.38
N LYS A 337 -6.38 20.99 17.40
CA LYS A 337 -5.28 21.71 18.05
C LYS A 337 -4.06 20.81 18.19
N ASN A 338 -2.89 21.32 17.80
CA ASN A 338 -1.60 20.62 17.87
C ASN A 338 -1.64 19.22 17.23
N VAL A 339 -2.29 19.10 16.06
CA VAL A 339 -2.49 17.80 15.41
C VAL A 339 -1.35 17.46 14.47
N GLU A 340 -0.72 16.32 14.76
CA GLU A 340 0.19 15.65 13.85
C GLU A 340 -0.59 14.56 13.08
N ALA A 341 -0.68 14.69 11.76
CA ALA A 341 -1.36 13.72 10.92
C ALA A 341 -0.54 13.30 9.70
N LYS A 342 -0.85 12.11 9.18
CA LYS A 342 -0.32 11.54 7.94
C LYS A 342 -1.48 11.06 7.09
N VAL A 343 -1.45 11.38 5.80
CA VAL A 343 -2.45 10.90 4.85
C VAL A 343 -1.84 9.79 4.01
N TYR A 344 -2.51 8.64 3.98
CA TYR A 344 -2.19 7.48 3.15
C TYR A 344 -3.36 7.27 2.18
N GLY A 345 -3.45 8.14 1.18
CA GLY A 345 -4.56 8.12 0.24
C GLY A 345 -5.91 8.49 0.85
N LYS A 346 -6.87 7.56 0.87
CA LYS A 346 -8.18 7.77 1.53
C LYS A 346 -8.13 7.44 3.02
N LYS A 347 -6.94 7.21 3.58
CA LYS A 347 -6.73 6.94 4.99
C LYS A 347 -6.07 8.15 5.65
N LEU A 348 -6.68 8.66 6.70
CA LEU A 348 -6.09 9.69 7.55
C LEU A 348 -5.58 9.02 8.82
N VAL A 349 -4.31 9.16 9.14
CA VAL A 349 -3.72 8.68 10.39
C VAL A 349 -3.37 9.90 11.23
N ILE A 350 -4.10 10.11 12.32
CA ILE A 350 -3.79 11.16 13.30
C ILE A 350 -2.86 10.53 14.33
N ASN A 351 -1.60 10.96 14.34
CA ASN A 351 -0.57 10.41 15.22
C ASN A 351 -0.63 10.98 16.63
N ARG A 352 -0.98 12.28 16.76
CA ARG A 352 -1.14 13.02 18.02
C ARG A 352 -2.02 14.25 17.81
N GLY A 353 -2.60 14.76 18.88
CA GLY A 353 -3.28 16.06 18.93
C GLY A 353 -4.64 16.02 19.62
N GLU A 354 -5.27 17.19 19.70
CA GLU A 354 -6.57 17.39 20.34
C GLU A 354 -7.62 17.72 19.29
N TRP A 355 -8.79 17.08 19.41
CA TRP A 355 -9.99 17.50 18.69
C TRP A 355 -11.02 18.04 19.67
N LEU A 356 -11.30 19.35 19.57
CA LEU A 356 -12.18 20.07 20.48
C LEU A 356 -13.59 20.19 19.89
N ASN A 357 -14.63 20.03 20.71
CA ASN A 357 -16.04 20.23 20.33
C ASN A 357 -16.46 19.46 19.07
N GLY A 358 -15.97 18.22 18.95
CA GLY A 358 -16.13 17.42 17.74
C GLY A 358 -17.55 16.90 17.56
N ASN A 359 -18.38 17.60 16.78
CA ASN A 359 -19.72 17.13 16.43
C ASN A 359 -19.70 16.37 15.09
N PHE A 360 -19.84 15.05 15.14
CA PHE A 360 -20.12 14.23 13.96
C PHE A 360 -21.61 13.88 13.93
N ILE A 361 -22.28 14.32 12.87
CA ILE A 361 -23.69 13.99 12.61
C ILE A 361 -23.76 13.46 11.18
N ASP A 362 -24.27 12.24 11.04
CA ASP A 362 -24.62 11.60 9.77
C ASP A 362 -23.44 11.45 8.79
N GLY A 363 -22.59 10.44 9.04
CA GLY A 363 -21.39 10.21 8.24
C GLY A 363 -20.74 8.85 8.45
N THR A 364 -19.98 8.39 7.46
CA THR A 364 -19.12 7.22 7.59
C THR A 364 -17.68 7.69 7.79
N ALA A 365 -17.12 7.49 8.98
CA ALA A 365 -15.70 7.67 9.23
C ALA A 365 -14.96 6.41 8.76
N MET A 366 -14.77 6.28 7.44
CA MET A 366 -13.97 5.20 6.86
C MET A 366 -12.49 5.54 6.95
N ASN A 367 -11.66 4.58 7.37
CA ASN A 367 -10.19 4.66 7.28
C ASN A 367 -9.58 5.84 8.04
N MET A 368 -9.99 6.08 9.28
CA MET A 368 -9.25 6.98 10.17
C MET A 368 -8.55 6.16 11.25
N ASP A 369 -7.22 6.20 11.29
CA ASP A 369 -6.52 5.68 12.46
C ASP A 369 -6.25 6.84 13.42
N TRP A 370 -6.56 6.63 14.68
CA TRP A 370 -6.36 7.61 15.74
C TRP A 370 -5.36 7.04 16.75
N HIS A 371 -4.13 7.52 16.69
CA HIS A 371 -3.04 7.09 17.56
C HIS A 371 -2.77 8.20 18.59
N GLU A 372 -2.65 7.87 19.87
CA GLU A 372 -2.18 8.76 20.97
C GLU A 372 -2.84 10.16 21.10
N GLY A 373 -3.97 10.42 20.43
CA GLY A 373 -4.68 11.70 20.47
C GLY A 373 -5.84 11.74 21.46
N THR A 374 -6.35 12.93 21.76
CA THR A 374 -7.53 13.13 22.62
C THR A 374 -8.68 13.77 21.84
N VAL A 375 -9.87 13.18 21.88
CA VAL A 375 -11.11 13.84 21.49
C VAL A 375 -11.78 14.36 22.75
N LYS A 376 -12.14 15.64 22.76
CA LYS A 376 -12.73 16.30 23.93
C LYS A 376 -14.06 16.95 23.58
N ASP A 377 -15.06 16.77 24.46
CA ASP A 377 -16.39 17.38 24.34
C ASP A 377 -17.09 17.02 23.00
N GLY A 378 -16.89 15.78 22.52
CA GLY A 378 -17.36 15.32 21.21
C GLY A 378 -18.77 14.71 21.26
N ILE A 379 -19.61 14.96 20.25
CA ILE A 379 -20.90 14.29 20.06
C ILE A 379 -20.89 13.52 18.75
N PHE A 380 -21.14 12.21 18.85
CA PHE A 380 -21.10 11.27 17.73
C PHE A 380 -22.50 10.71 17.47
N ASN A 381 -23.07 10.96 16.30
CA ASN A 381 -24.44 10.55 15.96
C ASN A 381 -24.53 9.92 14.56
N PHE A 382 -25.08 8.69 14.46
CA PHE A 382 -25.22 7.92 13.21
C PHE A 382 -23.89 7.67 12.45
N ILE A 383 -22.85 7.26 13.17
CA ILE A 383 -21.51 7.05 12.60
C ILE A 383 -21.16 5.59 12.49
N LYS A 384 -20.66 5.22 11.30
CA LYS A 384 -20.00 3.94 11.10
C LYS A 384 -18.50 4.13 10.99
N PHE A 385 -17.76 3.59 11.96
CA PHE A 385 -16.31 3.42 11.90
C PHE A 385 -16.02 2.04 11.35
N SER A 386 -15.81 1.96 10.04
CA SER A 386 -15.30 0.75 9.39
C SER A 386 -13.78 0.87 9.21
N THR A 387 -13.06 -0.21 9.50
CA THR A 387 -11.62 -0.39 9.18
C THR A 387 -10.69 0.67 9.78
N SER A 388 -11.06 1.22 10.93
CA SER A 388 -10.35 2.30 11.62
C SER A 388 -9.68 1.75 12.89
N THR A 389 -8.39 2.05 13.11
CA THR A 389 -7.68 1.61 14.32
C THR A 389 -7.54 2.77 15.30
N ILE A 390 -8.11 2.64 16.50
CA ILE A 390 -7.87 3.57 17.62
C ILE A 390 -6.81 2.94 18.51
N MET A 391 -5.63 3.56 18.60
CA MET A 391 -4.50 3.09 19.43
C MET A 391 -4.17 4.14 20.48
N ASN A 392 -4.40 3.84 21.76
CA ASN A 392 -4.17 4.79 22.85
C ASN A 392 -4.93 6.12 22.66
N GLY A 393 -6.05 6.10 21.93
CA GLY A 393 -6.93 7.26 21.80
C GLY A 393 -7.66 7.52 23.11
N LYS A 394 -7.78 8.81 23.45
CA LYS A 394 -8.48 9.29 24.63
C LYS A 394 -9.80 9.96 24.22
N PHE A 395 -10.92 9.57 24.80
CA PHE A 395 -12.21 10.27 24.63
C PHE A 395 -12.60 10.92 25.95
N ASP A 396 -12.50 12.24 26.08
CA ASP A 396 -12.83 13.02 27.28
C ASP A 396 -14.19 13.72 27.07
N LYS A 397 -15.17 13.48 27.95
CA LYS A 397 -16.51 14.12 27.90
C LYS A 397 -17.23 13.95 26.57
N CYS A 398 -17.11 12.76 25.99
CA CYS A 398 -17.70 12.44 24.70
C CYS A 398 -19.04 11.69 24.84
N MET A 399 -19.97 11.95 23.91
CA MET A 399 -21.26 11.28 23.83
C MET A 399 -21.43 10.56 22.50
N PHE A 400 -21.75 9.26 22.53
CA PHE A 400 -22.12 8.48 21.35
C PHE A 400 -23.63 8.20 21.36
N LEU A 401 -24.32 8.70 20.36
CA LEU A 401 -25.78 8.67 20.24
C LEU A 401 -26.19 7.94 18.96
N HIS A 402 -27.28 7.17 19.04
CA HIS A 402 -28.02 6.55 17.93
C HIS A 402 -27.20 5.83 16.84
N ASN A 403 -27.24 4.50 16.88
CA ASN A 403 -26.87 3.59 15.79
C ASN A 403 -25.43 3.75 15.28
N ASN A 404 -24.48 4.10 16.16
CA ASN A 404 -23.07 4.03 15.78
C ASN A 404 -22.61 2.57 15.66
N GLU A 405 -21.78 2.26 14.66
CA GLU A 405 -21.14 0.95 14.49
C GLU A 405 -19.61 1.10 14.51
N LEU A 406 -18.94 0.49 15.49
CA LEU A 406 -17.48 0.50 15.63
C LEU A 406 -16.89 -0.89 15.35
N HIS A 407 -16.02 -0.99 14.35
CA HIS A 407 -15.25 -2.19 14.03
C HIS A 407 -13.74 -1.93 14.16
N SER A 408 -13.09 -2.41 15.22
CA SER A 408 -11.62 -2.38 15.32
C SER A 408 -11.02 -3.64 14.69
N GLY A 409 -10.07 -3.47 13.77
CA GLY A 409 -9.45 -4.59 13.06
C GLY A 409 -8.45 -5.41 13.89
N GLU A 410 -8.01 -4.89 15.05
CA GLU A 410 -7.06 -5.53 15.98
C GLU A 410 -7.33 -5.03 17.41
N TYR A 411 -7.23 -5.90 18.43
CA TYR A 411 -7.38 -5.54 19.85
C TYR A 411 -6.35 -4.50 20.27
N LYS A 412 -6.73 -3.22 20.27
CA LYS A 412 -5.85 -2.12 20.68
C LYS A 412 -6.60 -1.19 21.64
N LYS A 413 -5.92 -0.87 22.74
CA LYS A 413 -6.47 -0.27 23.96
C LYS A 413 -7.04 1.13 23.65
N CYS A 414 -8.33 1.28 23.87
CA CYS A 414 -9.02 2.56 23.88
C CYS A 414 -9.19 3.03 25.33
N TYR A 415 -8.84 4.28 25.60
CA TYR A 415 -9.01 4.89 26.92
C TYR A 415 -10.20 5.85 26.87
N MET A 416 -11.20 5.60 27.71
CA MET A 416 -12.41 6.42 27.80
C MET A 416 -12.33 7.24 29.08
N TYR A 417 -12.51 8.55 28.96
CA TYR A 417 -12.32 9.55 30.02
C TYR A 417 -13.62 10.32 30.29
N ASN A 418 -13.85 10.62 31.57
CA ASN A 418 -14.88 11.52 32.14
C ASN A 418 -16.24 11.64 31.41
N ASP A 419 -17.33 11.20 32.05
CA ASP A 419 -18.73 11.39 31.57
C ASP A 419 -18.99 10.84 30.16
N PHE A 420 -18.43 9.66 29.87
CA PHE A 420 -18.65 8.97 28.60
C PHE A 420 -20.02 8.30 28.58
N ILE A 421 -20.95 8.81 27.77
CA ILE A 421 -22.31 8.24 27.62
C ILE A 421 -22.47 7.67 26.21
N VAL A 422 -22.78 6.38 26.13
CA VAL A 422 -23.03 5.68 24.87
C VAL A 422 -24.43 5.10 24.86
N ASN A 423 -25.23 5.47 23.85
CA ASN A 423 -26.61 5.04 23.71
C ASN A 423 -26.86 4.39 22.35
N LYS A 424 -27.44 3.17 22.34
CA LYS A 424 -27.90 2.48 21.13
C LYS A 424 -26.82 2.28 20.06
N CYS A 425 -25.64 1.80 20.47
CA CYS A 425 -24.48 1.61 19.59
C CYS A 425 -24.08 0.12 19.48
N LYS A 426 -23.33 -0.23 18.42
CA LYS A 426 -22.76 -1.57 18.21
C LYS A 426 -21.24 -1.52 18.15
N PHE A 427 -20.59 -2.42 18.87
CA PHE A 427 -19.13 -2.52 18.97
C PHE A 427 -18.68 -3.94 18.67
N PHE A 428 -17.63 -4.06 17.86
CA PHE A 428 -17.01 -5.32 17.47
C PHE A 428 -15.50 -5.25 17.74
N ASP A 429 -14.97 -6.26 18.42
CA ASP A 429 -13.53 -6.45 18.66
C ASP A 429 -12.88 -5.31 19.48
N LEU A 430 -13.62 -4.70 20.41
CA LEU A 430 -13.18 -3.53 21.19
C LEU A 430 -12.41 -3.94 22.46
N LEU A 431 -11.29 -3.29 22.74
CA LEU A 431 -10.58 -3.37 24.02
C LEU A 431 -10.62 -1.99 24.70
N ALA A 432 -11.28 -1.89 25.86
CA ALA A 432 -11.47 -0.61 26.56
C ALA A 432 -11.08 -0.68 28.04
N SER A 433 -10.47 0.40 28.55
CA SER A 433 -10.13 0.54 29.97
C SER A 433 -10.29 1.97 30.48
N VAL A 434 -10.57 2.14 31.78
CA VAL A 434 -10.60 3.44 32.48
C VAL A 434 -9.23 3.71 33.13
N GLU A 435 -8.71 4.94 33.14
CA GLU A 435 -7.45 5.29 33.85
C GLU A 435 -7.66 5.73 35.31
N GLU A 436 -6.59 5.81 36.10
CA GLU A 436 -6.62 6.21 37.52
C GLU A 436 -7.15 7.67 37.65
N ASN A 437 -8.08 7.89 38.59
CA ASN A 437 -8.66 9.20 39.01
C ASN A 437 -9.96 9.71 38.35
N GLU A 438 -10.74 8.90 37.61
CA GLU A 438 -11.81 9.47 36.73
C GLU A 438 -13.27 9.08 37.02
N GLN A 439 -14.24 9.83 36.46
CA GLN A 439 -15.69 9.59 36.60
C GLN A 439 -16.17 8.37 35.77
N SER A 440 -17.33 7.79 36.13
CA SER A 440 -17.86 6.55 35.55
C SER A 440 -18.18 6.67 34.05
N SER A 441 -17.93 5.61 33.27
CA SER A 441 -18.41 5.47 31.88
C SER A 441 -19.74 4.70 31.85
N GLN A 442 -20.70 5.14 31.03
CA GLN A 442 -22.03 4.53 30.95
C GLN A 442 -22.40 4.10 29.52
N PHE A 443 -22.80 2.84 29.39
CA PHE A 443 -23.29 2.24 28.15
C PHE A 443 -24.75 1.83 28.33
N ASN A 444 -25.66 2.38 27.53
CA ASN A 444 -27.07 2.03 27.57
C ASN A 444 -27.54 1.50 26.22
N ASN A 445 -28.28 0.39 26.21
CA ASN A 445 -28.87 -0.19 25.00
C ASN A 445 -27.86 -0.54 23.89
N CYS A 446 -26.65 -0.97 24.25
CA CYS A 446 -25.58 -1.24 23.30
C CYS A 446 -25.40 -2.75 23.01
N LEU A 447 -24.84 -3.06 21.85
CA LEU A 447 -24.44 -4.41 21.44
C LEU A 447 -22.91 -4.49 21.37
N PHE A 448 -22.32 -5.46 22.04
CA PHE A 448 -20.89 -5.74 22.02
C PHE A 448 -20.64 -7.17 21.57
N LYS A 449 -19.71 -7.35 20.63
CA LYS A 449 -19.25 -8.67 20.21
C LYS A 449 -17.73 -8.73 20.27
N SER A 450 -17.19 -9.81 20.81
CA SER A 450 -15.74 -10.02 20.88
C SER A 450 -15.00 -8.88 21.57
N SER A 451 -15.60 -8.29 22.61
CA SER A 451 -15.09 -7.07 23.26
C SER A 451 -14.66 -7.32 24.71
N PHE A 452 -13.67 -6.55 25.16
CA PHE A 452 -12.94 -6.72 26.42
C PHE A 452 -12.93 -5.39 27.18
N PHE A 453 -13.44 -5.38 28.41
CA PHE A 453 -13.55 -4.18 29.24
C PHE A 453 -12.86 -4.38 30.59
N TYR A 454 -12.07 -3.39 31.01
CA TYR A 454 -11.32 -3.42 32.25
C TYR A 454 -11.49 -2.11 33.04
N GLY A 455 -12.16 -2.18 34.20
CA GLY A 455 -12.18 -1.09 35.18
C GLY A 455 -10.85 -0.97 35.93
N ASN A 456 -10.60 0.17 36.57
CA ASN A 456 -9.29 0.46 37.19
C ASN A 456 -9.37 0.88 38.67
N LYS A 457 -10.56 0.90 39.29
CA LYS A 457 -10.70 1.33 40.69
C LYS A 457 -10.90 0.19 41.67
N GLU A 458 -10.42 0.42 42.89
CA GLU A 458 -10.80 -0.29 44.12
C GLU A 458 -12.31 -0.15 44.43
N GLU A 459 -12.96 0.91 43.94
CA GLU A 459 -14.41 1.14 44.06
C GLU A 459 -15.14 0.86 42.74
N ILE A 460 -15.79 -0.31 42.63
CA ILE A 460 -16.52 -0.78 41.42
C ILE A 460 -17.58 0.24 40.94
N GLU A 461 -18.22 0.97 41.86
CA GLU A 461 -19.29 1.94 41.56
C GLU A 461 -18.85 3.14 40.71
N LYS A 462 -17.56 3.44 40.68
CA LYS A 462 -16.99 4.54 39.89
C LYS A 462 -16.38 4.09 38.56
N ASN A 463 -16.57 2.82 38.16
CA ASN A 463 -16.00 2.24 36.94
C ASN A 463 -17.00 2.29 35.76
N ILE A 464 -17.07 1.21 34.98
CA ILE A 464 -17.87 1.09 33.77
C ILE A 464 -19.23 0.49 34.13
N ILE A 465 -20.31 1.16 33.70
CA ILE A 465 -21.69 0.74 33.93
C ILE A 465 -22.35 0.39 32.60
N PHE A 466 -22.85 -0.84 32.48
CA PHE A 466 -23.66 -1.31 31.37
C PHE A 466 -25.13 -1.39 31.80
N ARG A 467 -26.04 -0.81 31.02
CA ARG A 467 -27.49 -0.92 31.19
C ARG A 467 -28.15 -1.40 29.91
N GLU A 468 -29.02 -2.41 29.99
CA GLU A 468 -29.81 -2.87 28.85
C GLU A 468 -28.93 -3.30 27.65
N CYS A 469 -27.71 -3.77 27.92
CA CYS A 469 -26.72 -4.10 26.88
C CYS A 469 -26.71 -5.59 26.55
N VAL A 470 -26.26 -5.92 25.34
CA VAL A 470 -26.01 -7.28 24.88
C VAL A 470 -24.51 -7.46 24.68
N LEU A 471 -23.89 -8.43 25.35
CA LEU A 471 -22.47 -8.74 25.23
C LEU A 471 -22.30 -10.21 24.78
N THR A 472 -21.55 -10.44 23.71
CA THR A 472 -21.27 -11.79 23.19
C THR A 472 -19.78 -12.03 22.97
N ASP A 473 -19.27 -13.19 23.38
CA ASP A 473 -17.91 -13.67 23.08
C ASP A 473 -16.76 -12.78 23.62
N GLY A 474 -16.82 -12.28 24.86
CA GLY A 474 -15.88 -11.26 25.37
C GLY A 474 -15.52 -11.37 26.85
N SER A 475 -14.93 -10.32 27.43
CA SER A 475 -14.66 -10.23 28.87
C SER A 475 -15.02 -8.87 29.48
N VAL A 476 -15.44 -8.88 30.74
CA VAL A 476 -15.66 -7.69 31.56
C VAL A 476 -15.02 -7.89 32.92
N ASP A 477 -14.20 -6.94 33.35
CA ASP A 477 -13.53 -6.93 34.65
C ASP A 477 -13.82 -5.62 35.38
N LYS A 478 -14.16 -5.69 36.67
CA LYS A 478 -14.42 -4.52 37.53
C LYS A 478 -15.52 -3.59 37.01
N CYS A 479 -16.63 -4.17 36.54
CA CYS A 479 -17.75 -3.46 35.91
C CYS A 479 -19.07 -3.67 36.67
N ILE A 480 -20.05 -2.80 36.40
CA ILE A 480 -21.45 -2.96 36.82
C ILE A 480 -22.31 -3.28 35.59
N LEU A 481 -23.09 -4.36 35.66
CA LEU A 481 -23.98 -4.79 34.58
C LEU A 481 -25.43 -4.88 35.09
N ILE A 482 -26.34 -4.11 34.48
CA ILE A 482 -27.74 -3.98 34.90
C ILE A 482 -28.64 -4.30 33.70
N ASN A 483 -29.56 -5.25 33.85
CA ASN A 483 -30.49 -5.65 32.78
C ASN A 483 -29.79 -6.04 31.47
N CYS A 484 -28.65 -6.73 31.56
CA CYS A 484 -27.84 -7.10 30.39
C CYS A 484 -28.12 -8.54 29.92
N ASN A 485 -27.81 -8.82 28.67
CA ASN A 485 -27.80 -10.17 28.10
C ASN A 485 -26.37 -10.56 27.71
N LEU A 486 -25.79 -11.50 28.44
CA LEU A 486 -24.39 -11.90 28.39
C LEU A 486 -24.29 -13.33 27.86
N ARG A 487 -23.59 -13.55 26.74
CA ARG A 487 -23.43 -14.88 26.15
C ARG A 487 -21.97 -15.18 25.84
N ASN A 488 -21.45 -16.27 26.39
CA ASN A 488 -20.03 -16.62 26.24
C ASN A 488 -19.10 -15.48 26.68
N VAL A 489 -19.40 -14.89 27.85
CA VAL A 489 -18.64 -13.77 28.42
C VAL A 489 -17.92 -14.23 29.69
N GLN A 490 -16.67 -13.80 29.85
CA GLN A 490 -15.93 -13.89 31.11
C GLN A 490 -16.22 -12.65 31.96
N ILE A 491 -16.64 -12.83 33.20
CA ILE A 491 -17.08 -11.79 34.11
C ILE A 491 -16.23 -11.91 35.37
N SER A 492 -15.41 -10.92 35.68
CA SER A 492 -14.54 -10.93 36.86
C SER A 492 -14.70 -9.65 37.69
N ASN A 493 -14.67 -9.75 39.02
CA ASN A 493 -14.74 -8.59 39.92
C ASN A 493 -15.94 -7.66 39.64
N CYS A 494 -17.08 -8.19 39.20
CA CYS A 494 -18.22 -7.40 38.74
C CYS A 494 -19.40 -7.43 39.70
N VAL A 495 -20.28 -6.44 39.55
CA VAL A 495 -21.64 -6.47 40.11
C VAL A 495 -22.63 -6.64 38.96
N VAL A 496 -23.40 -7.72 38.98
CA VAL A 496 -24.39 -8.07 37.95
C VAL A 496 -25.78 -8.10 38.55
N VAL A 497 -26.72 -7.35 37.98
CA VAL A 497 -28.09 -7.20 38.48
C VAL A 497 -29.09 -7.37 37.34
N ASP A 498 -30.19 -8.07 37.60
CA ASP A 498 -31.32 -8.27 36.67
C ASP A 498 -30.91 -8.77 35.27
N SER A 499 -29.83 -9.55 35.17
CA SER A 499 -29.20 -9.88 33.88
C SER A 499 -29.39 -11.35 33.50
N ASN A 500 -29.26 -11.67 32.22
CA ASN A 500 -29.24 -13.04 31.69
C ASN A 500 -27.82 -13.41 31.29
N ILE A 501 -27.33 -14.55 31.77
CA ILE A 501 -25.96 -15.06 31.52
C ILE A 501 -26.06 -16.46 30.93
N ASP A 502 -25.55 -16.68 29.71
CA ASP A 502 -25.52 -17.98 29.03
C ASP A 502 -24.10 -18.37 28.63
N LYS A 503 -23.63 -19.55 29.05
CA LYS A 503 -22.33 -20.13 28.68
C LYS A 503 -21.10 -19.28 29.06
N GLY A 504 -21.12 -18.61 30.20
CA GLY A 504 -20.02 -17.73 30.66
C GLY A 504 -19.14 -18.33 31.77
N ARG A 505 -18.14 -17.55 32.20
CA ARG A 505 -17.40 -17.77 33.45
C ARG A 505 -17.57 -16.54 34.32
N ILE A 506 -17.92 -16.72 35.59
CA ILE A 506 -18.13 -15.67 36.58
C ILE A 506 -17.15 -15.92 37.72
N GLU A 507 -16.34 -14.92 38.05
CA GLU A 507 -15.25 -15.03 39.02
C GLU A 507 -15.24 -13.78 39.92
N ASP A 508 -15.02 -13.95 41.22
CA ASP A 508 -14.92 -12.85 42.20
C ASP A 508 -16.05 -11.80 42.10
N SER A 509 -17.26 -12.24 41.75
CA SER A 509 -18.35 -11.34 41.35
C SER A 509 -19.59 -11.51 42.22
N MET A 510 -20.38 -10.44 42.31
CA MET A 510 -21.72 -10.48 42.90
C MET A 510 -22.77 -10.50 41.81
N VAL A 511 -23.65 -11.50 41.81
CA VAL A 511 -24.77 -11.62 40.87
C VAL A 511 -26.10 -11.62 41.64
N LYS A 512 -27.02 -10.73 41.27
CA LYS A 512 -28.29 -10.53 41.97
C LYS A 512 -29.47 -10.52 41.00
N ASP A 513 -30.59 -11.11 41.42
CA ASP A 513 -31.89 -11.06 40.73
C ASP A 513 -31.79 -11.48 39.23
N SER A 514 -30.86 -12.39 38.92
CA SER A 514 -30.45 -12.70 37.54
C SER A 514 -30.81 -14.12 37.12
N LYS A 515 -30.54 -14.46 35.85
CA LYS A 515 -30.62 -15.83 35.32
C LYS A 515 -29.25 -16.27 34.80
N ILE A 516 -28.79 -17.42 35.23
CA ILE A 516 -27.51 -18.02 34.81
C ILE A 516 -27.77 -19.40 34.20
N ASN A 517 -27.20 -19.67 33.03
CA ASN A 517 -27.33 -20.93 32.33
C ASN A 517 -25.98 -21.40 31.80
N LYS A 518 -25.63 -22.67 32.06
CA LYS A 518 -24.42 -23.32 31.53
C LYS A 518 -23.12 -22.57 31.81
N ALA A 519 -23.01 -21.93 32.98
CA ALA A 519 -21.85 -21.13 33.35
C ALA A 519 -20.98 -21.81 34.42
N SER A 520 -19.73 -21.39 34.52
CA SER A 520 -18.87 -21.67 35.67
C SER A 520 -18.86 -20.46 36.60
N ILE A 521 -19.05 -20.68 37.90
CA ILE A 521 -19.15 -19.65 38.94
C ILE A 521 -18.09 -19.98 40.00
N VAL A 522 -17.13 -19.09 40.17
CA VAL A 522 -15.94 -19.30 41.02
C VAL A 522 -15.80 -18.12 41.97
N GLU A 523 -15.57 -18.37 43.26
CA GLU A 523 -15.29 -17.33 44.29
C GLU A 523 -16.31 -16.18 44.28
N SER A 524 -17.56 -16.49 43.95
CA SER A 524 -18.60 -15.50 43.67
C SER A 524 -19.81 -15.65 44.59
N LYS A 525 -20.58 -14.57 44.74
CA LYS A 525 -21.83 -14.57 45.49
C LYS A 525 -23.02 -14.40 44.55
N THR A 526 -24.00 -15.27 44.68
CA THR A 526 -25.27 -15.18 43.95
C THR A 526 -26.44 -14.96 44.90
N VAL A 527 -27.34 -14.04 44.59
CA VAL A 527 -28.49 -13.67 45.43
C VAL A 527 -29.77 -13.65 44.59
N ASN A 528 -30.85 -14.31 45.02
CA ASN A 528 -32.14 -14.36 44.32
C ASN A 528 -32.02 -14.69 42.83
N THR A 529 -31.10 -15.59 42.47
CA THR A 529 -30.69 -15.82 41.08
C THR A 529 -31.10 -17.22 40.64
N ASN A 530 -31.68 -17.33 39.45
CA ASN A 530 -32.04 -18.63 38.88
C ASN A 530 -30.86 -19.22 38.12
N VAL A 531 -30.34 -20.36 38.55
CA VAL A 531 -29.16 -21.00 37.97
C VAL A 531 -29.50 -22.37 37.38
N LEU A 532 -29.15 -22.61 36.12
CA LEU A 532 -29.44 -23.84 35.39
C LEU A 532 -28.15 -24.43 34.79
N SER A 533 -27.95 -25.75 34.95
CA SER A 533 -26.91 -26.52 34.27
C SER A 533 -25.50 -25.94 34.42
N SER A 534 -25.19 -25.36 35.58
CA SER A 534 -23.94 -24.61 35.84
C SER A 534 -23.05 -25.32 36.87
N GLU A 535 -21.88 -24.77 37.16
CA GLU A 535 -20.94 -25.30 38.15
C GLU A 535 -20.48 -24.20 39.11
N PHE A 536 -20.56 -24.45 40.42
CA PHE A 536 -20.08 -23.58 41.49
C PHE A 536 -18.79 -24.12 42.12
N GLU A 537 -17.81 -23.26 42.34
CA GLU A 537 -16.58 -23.53 43.10
C GLU A 537 -16.28 -22.39 44.09
N ASN A 538 -15.99 -22.71 45.35
CA ASN A 538 -15.65 -21.73 46.40
C ASN A 538 -16.62 -20.53 46.50
N SER A 539 -17.91 -20.75 46.21
CA SER A 539 -18.90 -19.69 45.99
C SER A 539 -20.07 -19.78 46.96
N SER A 540 -20.89 -18.73 47.03
CA SER A 540 -22.10 -18.70 47.87
C SER A 540 -23.37 -18.45 47.07
N PHE A 541 -24.47 -19.10 47.49
CA PHE A 541 -25.80 -18.96 46.92
C PHE A 541 -26.82 -18.59 47.98
N ASP A 542 -27.59 -17.52 47.75
CA ASP A 542 -28.54 -16.94 48.69
C ASP A 542 -29.88 -16.62 48.00
N GLY A 543 -30.78 -17.60 47.93
CA GLY A 543 -32.10 -17.45 47.31
C GLY A 543 -32.12 -17.59 45.79
N GLY A 544 -33.29 -17.96 45.25
CA GLY A 544 -33.52 -18.27 43.83
C GLY A 544 -33.62 -19.77 43.54
N LEU A 545 -33.76 -20.15 42.26
CA LEU A 545 -33.87 -21.55 41.83
C LEU A 545 -32.57 -22.06 41.22
N MET A 546 -31.98 -23.11 41.80
CA MET A 546 -30.84 -23.82 41.21
C MET A 546 -31.30 -25.14 40.59
N LEU A 547 -30.87 -25.49 39.38
CA LEU A 547 -31.33 -26.65 38.62
C LEU A 547 -30.15 -27.34 37.92
N LYS A 548 -30.01 -28.66 38.04
CA LYS A 548 -28.93 -29.45 37.36
C LYS A 548 -27.52 -28.85 37.52
N THR A 549 -27.24 -28.27 38.68
CA THR A 549 -26.01 -27.50 38.94
C THR A 549 -25.10 -28.27 39.89
N LYS A 550 -23.81 -28.29 39.62
CA LYS A 550 -22.81 -28.93 40.49
C LYS A 550 -22.23 -27.90 41.44
N MET A 551 -21.89 -28.31 42.66
CA MET A 551 -21.28 -27.44 43.67
C MET A 551 -20.05 -28.11 44.28
N LYS A 552 -18.93 -27.39 44.36
CA LYS A 552 -17.69 -27.81 45.00
C LYS A 552 -17.26 -26.73 46.00
N ASN A 553 -16.99 -27.11 47.24
CA ASN A 553 -16.54 -26.17 48.30
C ASN A 553 -17.40 -24.89 48.41
N SER A 554 -18.71 -24.99 48.14
CA SER A 554 -19.62 -23.83 48.03
C SER A 554 -20.78 -23.97 49.02
N GLU A 555 -21.37 -22.85 49.42
CA GLU A 555 -22.38 -22.81 50.50
C GLU A 555 -23.73 -22.21 50.09
N PHE A 556 -24.78 -22.60 50.82
CA PHE A 556 -26.14 -22.05 50.72
C PHE A 556 -26.44 -21.23 51.98
N ILE A 557 -26.75 -19.94 51.83
CA ILE A 557 -26.87 -18.99 52.96
C ILE A 557 -28.30 -18.91 53.51
N SER A 558 -29.34 -18.91 52.66
CA SER A 558 -30.75 -18.88 53.08
C SER A 558 -31.52 -20.17 52.77
N GLY A 559 -32.37 -20.57 53.73
CA GLY A 559 -32.77 -21.95 54.02
C GLY A 559 -33.89 -22.59 53.21
N GLU A 560 -34.17 -22.20 51.96
CA GLU A 560 -35.05 -23.02 51.11
C GLU A 560 -34.26 -24.13 50.40
N ARG A 561 -33.93 -25.16 51.18
CA ARG A 561 -33.66 -26.49 50.63
C ARG A 561 -34.97 -26.99 50.04
N ASP A 562 -35.03 -27.16 48.73
CA ASP A 562 -35.34 -28.46 48.11
C ASP A 562 -35.62 -28.34 46.61
N LYS A 563 -34.73 -28.94 45.79
CA LYS A 563 -35.10 -29.99 44.82
C LYS A 563 -33.97 -30.51 43.89
N TYR A 564 -32.68 -30.60 44.22
CA TYR A 564 -31.70 -31.13 43.23
C TYR A 564 -30.66 -32.14 43.71
N SER A 565 -30.42 -33.08 42.79
CA SER A 565 -29.55 -34.25 42.84
C SER A 565 -28.12 -33.88 43.22
N ARG A 566 -27.73 -34.27 44.44
CA ARG A 566 -26.33 -34.41 44.82
C ARG A 566 -25.79 -35.70 44.19
N GLU A 567 -25.03 -35.60 43.11
CA GLU A 567 -23.96 -36.58 42.88
C GLU A 567 -22.72 -36.05 43.61
N ARG A 568 -22.24 -36.85 44.56
CA ARG A 568 -21.03 -36.59 45.35
C ARG A 568 -19.77 -36.78 44.52
#